data_AF-A0A833LI96-F1
#
_entry.id   AF-A0A833LI96-F1
#
_cell.length_a   1.000
_cell.length_b   1.000
_cell.length_c   1.000
_cell.angle_alpha   90.00
_cell.angle_beta   90.00
_cell.angle_gamma   90.00
#
_symmetry.space_group_name_H-M   'P 1'
#
loop_
_entity.id
_entity.type
_entity.pdbx_description
1 polymer ?
#
loop_
_entity_poly.entity_id
_entity_poly.type
_entity_poly.pdbx_seq_one_letter_code
_entity_poly.pdbx_strand_id
1 'polypeptide(L)'
;MKTPTLAVAGLFALAPPALAEPPMPTHSTDAGKCTWEWKVAGDLGVWAERCALDTGLWEIRERGDLPGFVLTIDGEEEATVLQVFEKGADADVAAILPVLRQKGYIPDDDDCLFEPAAIRAAPRTIAFFQVMPTGARKAAFEATPEDEVPTPPCGDYGWSTHGIRYFMTDIRRPNRVVYVNTGEDGLMFDETTVTLEQAERRAAR
;
A
#
# COMPACT_ATOMS: atom_id res chain seq x y z
N MET A 1 45.50 37.27 -35.18
CA MET A 1 44.96 35.91 -35.02
C MET A 1 44.79 35.64 -33.53
N LYS A 2 43.56 35.62 -33.02
CA LYS A 2 43.25 35.30 -31.61
C LYS A 2 42.35 34.07 -31.59
N THR A 3 42.83 33.01 -30.95
CA THR A 3 42.16 31.72 -30.79
C THR A 3 40.95 31.86 -29.87
N PRO A 4 39.76 31.31 -30.21
CA PRO A 4 38.65 31.27 -29.28
C PRO A 4 38.77 30.04 -28.37
N THR A 5 38.77 30.27 -27.06
CA THR A 5 38.64 29.24 -26.04
C THR A 5 37.19 28.77 -25.99
N LEU A 6 36.92 27.52 -26.36
CA LEU A 6 35.64 26.86 -26.10
C LEU A 6 35.54 26.57 -24.60
N ALA A 7 34.54 27.14 -23.92
CA ALA A 7 34.12 26.71 -22.61
C ALA A 7 33.18 25.50 -22.75
N VAL A 8 33.61 24.34 -22.24
CA VAL A 8 32.77 23.15 -22.12
C VAL A 8 31.86 23.33 -20.91
N ALA A 9 30.58 23.56 -21.14
CA ALA A 9 29.56 23.51 -20.09
C ALA A 9 29.24 22.04 -19.79
N GLY A 10 29.76 21.51 -18.69
CA GLY A 10 29.39 20.19 -18.18
C GLY A 10 27.98 20.23 -17.60
N LEU A 11 27.04 19.52 -18.22
CA LEU A 11 25.75 19.21 -17.59
C LEU A 11 25.99 18.19 -16.47
N PHE A 12 25.90 18.65 -15.22
CA PHE A 12 25.67 17.75 -14.09
C PHE A 12 24.20 17.31 -14.12
N ALA A 13 23.95 16.05 -14.48
CA ALA A 13 22.65 15.44 -14.26
C ALA A 13 22.46 15.25 -12.74
N LEU A 14 21.67 16.12 -12.12
CA LEU A 14 21.18 15.92 -10.75
C LEU A 14 20.19 14.74 -10.80
N ALA A 15 20.56 13.61 -10.21
CA ALA A 15 19.64 12.52 -9.98
C ALA A 15 18.46 13.02 -9.11
N PRO A 16 17.21 12.60 -9.38
CA PRO A 16 16.10 12.95 -8.53
C PRO A 16 16.36 12.46 -7.10
N PRO A 17 16.00 13.23 -6.06
CA PRO A 17 16.14 12.76 -4.69
C PRO A 17 15.22 11.55 -4.51
N ALA A 18 15.78 10.48 -3.94
CA ALA A 18 15.01 9.31 -3.55
C ALA A 18 14.06 9.67 -2.39
N LEU A 19 12.91 8.99 -2.31
CA LEU A 19 12.07 8.95 -1.10
C LEU A 19 12.96 8.75 0.12
N ALA A 20 12.77 9.55 1.16
CA ALA A 20 13.54 9.41 2.39
C ALA A 20 13.18 8.06 3.05
N GLU A 21 14.09 7.10 2.89
CA GLU A 21 14.03 5.77 3.49
C GLU A 21 14.03 5.88 5.02
N PRO A 22 12.98 5.39 5.71
CA PRO A 22 13.00 5.28 7.17
C PRO A 22 14.03 4.22 7.60
N PRO A 23 14.44 4.18 8.88
CA PRO A 23 15.34 3.13 9.35
C PRO A 23 14.84 1.73 8.99
N MET A 24 15.74 0.89 8.51
CA MET A 24 15.46 -0.51 8.21
C MET A 24 14.90 -1.22 9.46
N PRO A 25 13.83 -2.04 9.31
CA PRO A 25 13.33 -2.83 10.42
C PRO A 25 14.39 -3.77 11.00
N THR A 26 14.33 -3.98 12.31
CA THR A 26 15.32 -4.81 13.03
C THR A 26 14.87 -6.26 13.20
N HIS A 27 13.60 -6.55 12.93
CA HIS A 27 13.06 -7.91 12.92
C HIS A 27 13.19 -8.50 11.51
N SER A 28 13.01 -9.80 11.38
CA SER A 28 12.99 -10.49 10.08
C SER A 28 12.11 -11.73 10.19
N THR A 29 11.41 -12.08 9.12
CA THR A 29 10.64 -13.33 9.05
C THR A 29 11.57 -14.54 9.27
N ASP A 30 12.70 -14.57 8.55
CA ASP A 30 13.76 -15.57 8.72
C ASP A 30 15.11 -14.94 8.37
N ALA A 31 15.92 -14.61 9.38
CA ALA A 31 17.19 -13.92 9.20
C ALA A 31 18.23 -14.69 8.35
N GLY A 32 18.04 -16.00 8.13
CA GLY A 32 18.91 -16.80 7.26
C GLY A 32 18.44 -16.87 5.81
N LYS A 33 17.17 -16.55 5.55
CA LYS A 33 16.52 -16.69 4.24
C LYS A 33 15.97 -15.38 3.67
N CYS A 34 15.85 -14.34 4.49
CA CYS A 34 15.23 -13.06 4.16
C CYS A 34 16.22 -11.89 4.26
N THR A 35 16.06 -10.94 3.35
CA THR A 35 16.80 -9.68 3.35
C THR A 35 15.86 -8.50 3.11
N TRP A 36 16.00 -7.45 3.91
CA TRP A 36 15.26 -6.20 3.73
C TRP A 36 15.74 -5.43 2.51
N GLU A 37 14.79 -4.92 1.74
CA GLU A 37 14.99 -4.04 0.60
C GLU A 37 14.01 -2.86 0.66
N TRP A 38 14.52 -1.64 0.47
CA TRP A 38 13.67 -0.47 0.31
C TRP A 38 13.07 -0.48 -1.10
N LYS A 39 11.74 -0.56 -1.18
CA LYS A 39 10.99 -0.59 -2.43
C LYS A 39 10.31 0.76 -2.65
N VAL A 40 10.28 1.20 -3.92
CA VAL A 40 9.61 2.43 -4.34
C VAL A 40 8.74 2.14 -5.57
N ALA A 41 7.49 2.60 -5.55
CA ALA A 41 6.54 2.56 -6.66
C ALA A 41 5.85 3.93 -6.76
N GLY A 42 6.19 4.71 -7.79
CA GLY A 42 5.72 6.09 -7.92
C GLY A 42 6.16 6.98 -6.74
N ASP A 43 5.19 7.49 -5.97
CA ASP A 43 5.42 8.28 -4.76
C ASP A 43 5.30 7.47 -3.46
N LEU A 44 5.10 6.14 -3.54
CA LEU A 44 4.99 5.23 -2.42
C LEU A 44 6.33 4.54 -2.17
N GLY A 45 6.77 4.49 -0.90
CA GLY A 45 7.95 3.73 -0.49
C GLY A 45 7.68 2.84 0.72
N VAL A 46 8.28 1.66 0.79
CA VAL A 46 8.12 0.71 1.90
C VAL A 46 9.34 -0.21 2.03
N TRP A 47 9.67 -0.62 3.25
CA TRP A 47 10.60 -1.73 3.47
C TRP A 47 9.87 -3.06 3.27
N ALA A 48 10.44 -3.91 2.43
CA ALA A 48 9.95 -5.26 2.18
C ALA A 48 11.09 -6.27 2.29
N GLU A 49 10.77 -7.47 2.77
CA GLU A 49 11.70 -8.60 2.71
C GLU A 49 11.62 -9.27 1.35
N ARG A 50 12.79 -9.64 0.83
CA ARG A 50 12.95 -10.65 -0.20
C ARG A 50 13.39 -11.94 0.49
N CYS A 51 12.59 -13.00 0.38
CA CYS A 51 12.81 -14.25 1.10
C CYS A 51 12.94 -15.44 0.15
N ALA A 52 14.04 -16.21 0.26
CA ALA A 52 14.21 -17.48 -0.42
C ALA A 52 13.80 -18.63 0.52
N LEU A 53 12.51 -18.98 0.52
CA LEU A 53 11.92 -19.99 1.39
C LEU A 53 11.83 -21.35 0.68
N ASP A 54 11.49 -22.39 1.43
CA ASP A 54 11.33 -23.74 0.85
C ASP A 54 10.10 -23.84 -0.08
N THR A 55 9.18 -22.88 0.05
CA THR A 55 7.97 -22.71 -0.77
C THR A 55 8.19 -21.82 -2.00
N GLY A 56 9.40 -21.29 -2.20
CA GLY A 56 9.74 -20.44 -3.35
C GLY A 56 10.39 -19.12 -2.95
N LEU A 57 10.56 -18.26 -3.95
CA LEU A 57 11.08 -16.91 -3.79
C LEU A 57 9.92 -15.92 -3.57
N TRP A 58 9.80 -15.42 -2.34
CA TRP A 58 8.77 -14.47 -1.92
C TRP A 58 9.30 -13.05 -2.03
N GLU A 59 8.58 -12.20 -2.76
CA GLU A 59 8.99 -10.83 -3.02
C GLU A 59 7.82 -9.87 -3.16
N ILE A 60 8.01 -8.65 -2.63
CA ILE A 60 7.18 -7.51 -2.99
C ILE A 60 7.71 -6.86 -4.28
N ARG A 61 6.83 -6.72 -5.28
CA ARG A 61 7.15 -6.12 -6.58
C ARG A 61 6.18 -5.00 -6.94
N GLU A 62 6.68 -3.99 -7.64
CA GLU A 62 5.82 -2.99 -8.27
C GLU A 62 5.00 -3.66 -9.39
N ARG A 63 3.74 -3.26 -9.51
CA ARG A 63 2.86 -3.72 -10.58
C ARG A 63 2.58 -2.57 -11.52
N GLY A 64 2.97 -2.70 -12.79
CA GLY A 64 3.04 -1.56 -13.73
C GLY A 64 1.70 -0.87 -14.05
N ASP A 65 0.56 -1.54 -13.86
CA ASP A 65 -0.77 -0.97 -14.09
C ASP A 65 -1.47 -0.46 -12.81
N LEU A 66 -0.83 -0.64 -11.64
CA LEU A 66 -1.41 -0.34 -10.33
C LEU A 66 -0.41 0.43 -9.46
N PRO A 67 -0.74 1.65 -9.00
CA PRO A 67 0.20 2.50 -8.25
C PRO A 67 0.44 1.93 -6.85
N GLY A 68 1.34 0.95 -6.74
CA GLY A 68 1.57 0.19 -5.53
C GLY A 68 2.36 -1.08 -5.75
N PHE A 69 2.11 -2.06 -4.87
CA PHE A 69 2.90 -3.26 -4.75
C PHE A 69 2.04 -4.51 -4.61
N VAL A 70 2.54 -5.61 -5.17
CA VAL A 70 2.00 -6.96 -5.04
C VAL A 70 3.03 -7.89 -4.41
N LEU A 71 2.55 -8.91 -3.71
CA LEU A 71 3.37 -10.05 -3.30
C LEU A 71 3.43 -11.01 -4.48
N THR A 72 4.62 -11.52 -4.76
CA THR A 72 4.84 -12.59 -5.72
C THR A 72 5.57 -13.76 -5.09
N ILE A 73 5.21 -14.98 -5.49
CA ILE A 73 5.94 -16.22 -5.20
C ILE A 73 6.44 -16.78 -6.53
N ASP A 74 7.75 -16.94 -6.68
CA ASP A 74 8.39 -17.37 -7.93
C ASP A 74 7.99 -16.53 -9.17
N GLY A 75 7.58 -15.28 -8.93
CA GLY A 75 7.15 -14.31 -9.94
C GLY A 75 5.66 -14.35 -10.29
N GLU A 76 4.87 -15.25 -9.72
CA GLU A 76 3.41 -15.26 -9.83
C GLU A 76 2.78 -14.35 -8.76
N GLU A 77 1.77 -13.56 -9.13
CA GLU A 77 1.10 -12.63 -8.19
C GLU A 77 0.17 -13.38 -7.25
N GLU A 78 0.37 -13.16 -5.95
CA GLU A 78 -0.43 -13.78 -4.89
C GLU A 78 -1.46 -12.82 -4.29
N ALA A 79 -1.02 -11.58 -4.01
CA ALA A 79 -1.87 -10.60 -3.34
C ALA A 79 -1.45 -9.17 -3.66
N THR A 80 -2.42 -8.25 -3.73
CA THR A 80 -2.10 -6.82 -3.62
C THR A 80 -1.76 -6.49 -2.17
N VAL A 81 -0.63 -5.84 -1.96
CA VAL A 81 -0.07 -5.53 -0.63
C VAL A 81 -0.28 -4.06 -0.29
N LEU A 82 0.06 -3.18 -1.23
CA LEU A 82 -0.18 -1.75 -1.12
C LEU A 82 -0.76 -1.22 -2.41
N GLN A 83 -1.71 -0.29 -2.32
CA GLN A 83 -2.19 0.43 -3.49
C GLN A 83 -2.60 1.85 -3.12
N VAL A 84 -2.17 2.82 -3.93
CA VAL A 84 -2.53 4.22 -3.77
C VAL A 84 -3.79 4.54 -4.57
N PHE A 85 -4.70 5.25 -3.94
CA PHE A 85 -5.87 5.87 -4.55
C PHE A 85 -5.80 7.38 -4.37
N GLU A 86 -6.33 8.10 -5.36
CA GLU A 86 -6.43 9.55 -5.30
C GLU A 86 -7.84 9.99 -4.88
N LYS A 87 -7.88 11.09 -4.12
CA LYS A 87 -9.11 11.82 -3.81
C LYS A 87 -8.83 13.32 -3.80
N GLY A 88 -9.88 14.14 -3.82
CA GLY A 88 -9.73 15.57 -3.54
C GLY A 88 -9.11 15.79 -2.15
N ALA A 89 -8.26 16.82 -2.01
CA ALA A 89 -7.58 17.09 -0.74
C ALA A 89 -8.57 17.27 0.42
N ASP A 90 -9.65 18.01 0.19
CA ASP A 90 -10.70 18.26 1.19
C ASP A 90 -11.80 17.19 1.20
N ALA A 91 -11.71 16.17 0.34
CA ALA A 91 -12.72 15.13 0.25
C ALA A 91 -12.55 14.10 1.37
N ASP A 92 -13.65 13.50 1.83
CA ASP A 92 -13.62 12.38 2.75
C ASP A 92 -13.00 11.11 2.11
N VAL A 93 -12.52 10.16 2.92
CA VAL A 93 -12.01 8.86 2.43
C VAL A 93 -13.06 8.12 1.58
N ALA A 94 -14.35 8.28 1.88
CA ALA A 94 -15.46 7.72 1.11
C ALA A 94 -15.48 8.14 -0.37
N ALA A 95 -14.78 9.22 -0.75
CA ALA A 95 -14.66 9.65 -2.13
C ALA A 95 -14.00 8.60 -3.06
N ILE A 96 -13.27 7.61 -2.53
CA ILE A 96 -12.69 6.54 -3.34
C ILE A 96 -13.62 5.34 -3.55
N LEU A 97 -14.75 5.23 -2.82
CA LEU A 97 -15.68 4.10 -2.95
C LEU A 97 -16.16 3.87 -4.40
N PRO A 98 -16.52 4.91 -5.20
CA PRO A 98 -16.91 4.69 -6.60
C PRO A 98 -15.83 4.02 -7.44
N VAL A 99 -14.55 4.35 -7.22
CA VAL A 99 -13.42 3.72 -7.93
C VAL A 99 -13.26 2.26 -7.47
N LEU A 100 -13.39 1.99 -6.16
CA LEU A 100 -13.30 0.61 -5.65
C LEU A 100 -14.39 -0.28 -6.26
N ARG A 101 -15.64 0.23 -6.34
CA ARG A 101 -16.77 -0.47 -6.98
C ARG A 101 -16.54 -0.69 -8.47
N GLN A 102 -16.15 0.37 -9.19
CA GLN A 102 -15.88 0.30 -10.64
C GLN A 102 -14.80 -0.73 -10.98
N LYS A 103 -13.81 -0.89 -10.11
CA LYS A 103 -12.72 -1.87 -10.27
C LYS A 103 -13.08 -3.27 -9.79
N GLY A 104 -14.25 -3.45 -9.18
CA GLY A 104 -14.68 -4.74 -8.60
C GLY A 104 -13.94 -5.12 -7.32
N TYR A 105 -13.25 -4.18 -6.67
CA TYR A 105 -12.53 -4.44 -5.42
C TYR A 105 -13.47 -4.60 -4.23
N ILE A 106 -14.66 -3.98 -4.32
CA ILE A 106 -15.76 -4.13 -3.38
C ILE A 106 -17.08 -4.28 -4.19
N PRO A 107 -18.15 -4.83 -3.60
CA PRO A 107 -19.46 -4.93 -4.25
C PRO A 107 -20.00 -3.59 -4.75
N ASP A 108 -20.66 -3.59 -5.91
CA ASP A 108 -21.25 -2.38 -6.53
C ASP A 108 -22.62 -2.05 -5.91
N ASP A 109 -22.61 -1.76 -4.61
CA ASP A 109 -23.77 -1.35 -3.82
C ASP A 109 -23.35 -0.49 -2.61
N ASP A 110 -24.35 -0.04 -1.85
CA ASP A 110 -24.16 0.86 -0.70
C ASP A 110 -24.04 0.14 0.66
N ASP A 111 -23.96 -1.20 0.65
CA ASP A 111 -23.85 -1.98 1.89
C ASP A 111 -22.40 -2.11 2.38
N CYS A 112 -21.42 -1.56 1.65
CA CYS A 112 -20.00 -1.56 2.01
C CYS A 112 -19.46 -0.14 2.12
N LEU A 113 -19.20 0.30 3.36
CA LEU A 113 -18.85 1.68 3.69
C LEU A 113 -17.58 1.76 4.53
N PHE A 114 -16.89 2.90 4.47
CA PHE A 114 -15.75 3.15 5.33
C PHE A 114 -16.17 3.37 6.78
N GLU A 115 -15.48 2.69 7.70
CA GLU A 115 -15.52 2.96 9.13
C GLU A 115 -14.10 3.23 9.65
N PRO A 116 -13.92 4.13 10.64
CA PRO A 116 -12.63 4.28 11.33
C PRO A 116 -12.20 2.96 11.97
N ALA A 117 -10.92 2.63 11.85
CA ALA A 117 -10.36 1.37 12.34
C ALA A 117 -9.21 1.61 13.33
N ALA A 118 -9.17 0.81 14.39
CA ALA A 118 -8.08 0.79 15.36
C ALA A 118 -7.13 -0.38 15.06
N ILE A 119 -6.33 -0.26 13.99
CA ILE A 119 -5.42 -1.32 13.54
C ILE A 119 -4.20 -1.44 14.47
N ARG A 120 -3.54 -0.31 14.70
CA ARG A 120 -2.35 -0.17 15.55
C ARG A 120 -2.18 1.28 15.99
N ALA A 121 -1.22 1.54 16.87
CA ALA A 121 -0.82 2.90 17.17
C ALA A 121 -0.31 3.61 15.90
N ALA A 122 -0.84 4.80 15.64
CA ALA A 122 -0.49 5.61 14.48
C ALA A 122 0.06 6.98 14.91
N PRO A 123 0.98 7.59 14.14
CA PRO A 123 1.28 9.00 14.27
C PRO A 123 0.00 9.84 14.18
N ARG A 124 -0.03 11.00 14.86
CA ARG A 124 -1.21 11.90 14.89
C ARG A 124 -1.68 12.39 13.52
N THR A 125 -0.84 12.25 12.50
CA THR A 125 -1.14 12.64 11.13
C THR A 125 -1.85 11.54 10.35
N ILE A 126 -1.85 10.31 10.85
CA ILE A 126 -2.35 9.13 10.15
C ILE A 126 -3.67 8.67 10.78
N ALA A 127 -4.64 8.32 9.94
CA ALA A 127 -5.88 7.67 10.33
C ALA A 127 -6.06 6.37 9.52
N PHE A 128 -6.66 5.37 10.15
CA PHE A 128 -6.96 4.08 9.51
C PHE A 128 -8.47 3.88 9.36
N PHE A 129 -8.85 3.21 8.29
CA PHE A 129 -10.23 2.91 7.94
C PHE A 129 -10.34 1.50 7.37
N GLN A 130 -11.51 0.90 7.47
CA GLN A 130 -11.84 -0.36 6.82
C GLN A 130 -13.16 -0.21 6.06
N VAL A 131 -13.30 -0.91 4.94
CA VAL A 131 -14.60 -1.04 4.27
C VAL A 131 -15.37 -2.17 4.96
N MET A 132 -16.36 -1.78 5.76
CA MET A 132 -17.17 -2.68 6.57
C MET A 132 -18.51 -2.98 5.90
N PRO A 133 -19.04 -4.20 6.05
CA PRO A 133 -20.41 -4.48 5.67
C PRO A 133 -21.37 -3.76 6.61
N THR A 134 -22.55 -3.41 6.12
CA THR A 134 -23.62 -2.80 6.90
C THR A 134 -24.91 -3.60 6.78
N GLY A 135 -25.92 -3.25 7.59
CA GLY A 135 -27.28 -3.79 7.49
C GLY A 135 -27.36 -5.32 7.46
N ALA A 136 -28.12 -5.83 6.49
CA ALA A 136 -28.38 -7.26 6.36
C ALA A 136 -27.12 -8.06 5.98
N ARG A 137 -26.19 -7.46 5.23
CA ARG A 137 -24.92 -8.09 4.87
C ARG A 137 -24.06 -8.36 6.09
N LYS A 138 -23.96 -7.37 7.00
CA LYS A 138 -23.25 -7.53 8.26
C LYS A 138 -23.89 -8.63 9.11
N ALA A 139 -25.21 -8.59 9.28
CA ALA A 139 -25.92 -9.59 10.06
C ALA A 139 -25.79 -11.01 9.47
N ALA A 140 -25.78 -11.15 8.14
CA ALA A 140 -25.57 -12.44 7.48
C ALA A 140 -24.16 -12.98 7.71
N PHE A 141 -23.13 -12.13 7.63
CA PHE A 141 -21.75 -12.53 7.90
C PHE A 141 -21.54 -12.92 9.37
N GLU A 142 -22.11 -12.17 10.31
CA GLU A 142 -22.04 -12.48 11.74
C GLU A 142 -22.77 -13.77 12.12
N ALA A 143 -23.67 -14.26 11.26
CA ALA A 143 -24.36 -15.53 11.45
C ALA A 143 -23.64 -16.74 10.82
N THR A 144 -22.51 -16.53 10.13
CA THR A 144 -21.73 -17.63 9.56
C THR A 144 -21.13 -18.50 10.67
N PRO A 145 -21.24 -19.84 10.59
CA PRO A 145 -20.65 -20.75 11.56
C PRO A 145 -19.13 -20.54 11.73
N GLU A 146 -18.63 -20.72 12.95
CA GLU A 146 -17.22 -20.49 13.30
C GLU A 146 -16.25 -21.52 12.69
N ASP A 147 -16.75 -22.65 12.18
CA ASP A 147 -15.95 -23.71 11.54
C ASP A 147 -15.72 -23.48 10.03
N GLU A 148 -16.29 -22.41 9.46
CA GLU A 148 -16.04 -21.98 8.08
C GLU A 148 -15.14 -20.73 8.08
N VAL A 149 -14.20 -20.66 7.13
CA VAL A 149 -13.45 -19.42 6.84
C VAL A 149 -14.32 -18.60 5.89
N PRO A 150 -15.00 -17.54 6.35
CA PRO A 150 -15.95 -16.84 5.51
C PRO A 150 -15.23 -15.96 4.49
N THR A 151 -15.78 -15.90 3.28
CA THR A 151 -15.36 -14.90 2.28
C THR A 151 -15.61 -13.49 2.83
N PRO A 152 -14.67 -12.54 2.65
CA PRO A 152 -14.87 -11.16 3.06
C PRO A 152 -16.18 -10.57 2.49
N PRO A 153 -17.06 -10.01 3.32
CA PRO A 153 -18.40 -9.61 2.89
C PRO A 153 -18.37 -8.39 1.97
N CYS A 154 -17.28 -7.62 2.01
CA CYS A 154 -17.06 -6.46 1.16
C CYS A 154 -15.95 -6.66 0.11
N GLY A 155 -15.71 -7.92 -0.29
CA GLY A 155 -14.71 -8.24 -1.31
C GLY A 155 -13.27 -8.11 -0.80
N ASP A 156 -12.31 -8.25 -1.72
CA ASP A 156 -10.89 -8.43 -1.39
C ASP A 156 -10.24 -7.22 -0.71
N TYR A 157 -10.84 -6.04 -0.84
CA TYR A 157 -10.41 -4.79 -0.19
C TYR A 157 -11.22 -4.49 1.09
N GLY A 158 -12.26 -5.28 1.33
CA GLY A 158 -13.11 -5.19 2.50
C GLY A 158 -12.45 -5.73 3.76
N TRP A 159 -13.09 -5.44 4.89
CA TRP A 159 -12.76 -6.09 6.16
C TRP A 159 -12.93 -7.61 6.07
N SER A 160 -12.07 -8.32 6.79
CA SER A 160 -12.09 -9.77 6.92
C SER A 160 -11.72 -10.17 8.35
N THR A 161 -12.17 -11.36 8.76
CA THR A 161 -11.71 -12.03 9.98
C THR A 161 -10.36 -12.72 9.80
N HIS A 162 -9.93 -12.94 8.56
CA HIS A 162 -8.70 -13.64 8.18
C HIS A 162 -7.76 -12.70 7.43
N GLY A 163 -6.82 -12.14 8.18
CA GLY A 163 -5.86 -11.15 7.73
C GLY A 163 -6.35 -9.71 7.85
N ILE A 164 -5.40 -8.79 7.97
CA ILE A 164 -5.67 -7.38 8.21
C ILE A 164 -5.59 -6.61 6.88
N ARG A 165 -6.73 -6.03 6.50
CA ARG A 165 -6.88 -5.16 5.34
C ARG A 165 -7.45 -3.84 5.80
N TYR A 166 -6.83 -2.73 5.41
CA TYR A 166 -7.25 -1.40 5.82
C TYR A 166 -6.79 -0.34 4.83
N PHE A 167 -7.27 0.87 5.03
CA PHE A 167 -6.89 2.05 4.28
C PHE A 167 -6.29 3.03 5.25
N MET A 168 -5.18 3.67 4.87
CA MET A 168 -4.58 4.75 5.62
C MET A 168 -4.72 6.07 4.87
N THR A 169 -4.93 7.15 5.62
CA THR A 169 -4.78 8.52 5.13
C THR A 169 -3.73 9.23 5.96
N ASP A 170 -3.09 10.25 5.38
CA ASP A 170 -2.16 11.12 6.08
C ASP A 170 -2.55 12.58 5.81
N ILE A 171 -2.76 13.38 6.86
CA ILE A 171 -3.14 14.80 6.71
C ILE A 171 -2.06 15.62 5.97
N ARG A 172 -0.81 15.13 5.95
CA ARG A 172 0.29 15.74 5.19
C ARG A 172 0.14 15.49 3.69
N ARG A 173 -0.66 14.50 3.30
CA ARG A 173 -0.97 14.02 1.94
C ARG A 173 -2.48 13.83 1.76
N PRO A 174 -3.25 14.91 1.88
CA PRO A 174 -4.70 14.83 1.96
C PRO A 174 -5.36 14.31 0.68
N ASN A 175 -4.64 14.30 -0.45
CA ASN A 175 -5.12 13.78 -1.74
C ASN A 175 -4.79 12.29 -1.98
N ARG A 176 -4.25 11.59 -0.99
CA ARG A 176 -3.83 10.19 -1.08
C ARG A 176 -4.57 9.33 -0.06
N VAL A 177 -4.97 8.15 -0.49
CA VAL A 177 -5.42 7.05 0.37
C VAL A 177 -4.62 5.81 0.00
N VAL A 178 -4.03 5.11 0.97
CA VAL A 178 -3.25 3.91 0.70
C VAL A 178 -4.00 2.71 1.26
N TYR A 179 -4.40 1.80 0.39
CA TYR A 179 -4.82 0.46 0.79
C TYR A 179 -3.60 -0.33 1.27
N VAL A 180 -3.79 -1.08 2.35
CA VAL A 180 -2.78 -1.92 2.99
C VAL A 180 -3.38 -3.27 3.30
N ASN A 181 -2.71 -4.32 2.85
CA ASN A 181 -2.99 -5.69 3.19
C ASN A 181 -1.76 -6.28 3.85
N THR A 182 -1.88 -6.73 5.09
CA THR A 182 -0.79 -7.44 5.78
C THR A 182 -0.98 -8.96 5.75
N GLY A 183 -2.05 -9.46 5.13
CA GLY A 183 -2.40 -10.87 5.18
C GLY A 183 -2.67 -11.36 6.61
N GLU A 184 -2.84 -12.67 6.76
CA GLU A 184 -2.96 -13.34 8.06
C GLU A 184 -1.57 -13.65 8.64
N ASP A 185 -0.67 -14.17 7.82
CA ASP A 185 0.68 -14.58 8.21
C ASP A 185 1.79 -13.55 7.90
N GLY A 186 1.43 -12.34 7.46
CA GLY A 186 2.37 -11.32 6.99
C GLY A 186 2.70 -11.44 5.49
N LEU A 187 2.79 -10.31 4.78
CA LEU A 187 3.11 -10.28 3.35
C LEU A 187 4.53 -9.75 3.05
N MET A 188 5.52 -10.11 3.86
CA MET A 188 6.93 -9.78 3.64
C MET A 188 7.21 -8.26 3.56
N PHE A 189 6.54 -7.44 4.36
CA PHE A 189 6.83 -6.01 4.47
C PHE A 189 6.50 -5.48 5.87
N ASP A 190 7.08 -4.33 6.22
CA ASP A 190 6.74 -3.62 7.46
C ASP A 190 5.83 -2.43 7.13
N GLU A 191 4.55 -2.53 7.49
CA GLU A 191 3.55 -1.52 7.18
C GLU A 191 3.73 -0.22 7.96
N THR A 192 4.59 -0.21 9.00
CA THR A 192 4.96 1.01 9.74
C THR A 192 5.97 1.87 8.97
N THR A 193 6.61 1.31 7.96
CA THR A 193 7.62 1.98 7.11
C THR A 193 7.03 2.61 5.85
N VAL A 194 5.72 2.49 5.63
CA VAL A 194 5.06 3.07 4.45
C VAL A 194 5.22 4.58 4.45
N THR A 195 5.75 5.11 3.36
CA THR A 195 5.95 6.54 3.12
C THR A 195 5.30 6.97 1.82
N LEU A 196 4.92 8.25 1.77
CA LEU A 196 4.49 8.92 0.55
C LEU A 196 5.41 10.13 0.29
N GLU A 197 5.78 10.44 -0.96
CA GLU A 197 6.47 11.69 -1.40
C GLU A 197 5.58 12.63 -2.22
N GLN A 198 5.81 13.95 -2.15
CA GLN A 198 4.91 14.89 -2.84
C GLN A 198 5.22 14.88 -4.33
N ALA A 199 4.20 14.64 -5.17
CA ALA A 199 4.32 14.77 -6.62
C ALA A 199 4.87 16.17 -7.03
N GLU A 200 4.47 17.24 -6.34
CA GLU A 200 4.96 18.61 -6.59
C GLU A 200 6.45 18.78 -6.27
N ARG A 201 6.97 18.09 -5.25
CA ARG A 201 8.41 18.10 -4.92
C ARG A 201 9.24 17.34 -5.94
N ARG A 202 8.62 16.42 -6.69
CA ARG A 202 9.24 15.70 -7.81
C ARG A 202 9.20 16.51 -9.11
N ALA A 203 8.15 17.30 -9.33
CA ALA A 203 8.00 18.16 -10.51
C ALA A 203 8.76 19.49 -10.44
N ALA A 204 8.97 20.03 -9.22
CA ALA A 204 9.72 21.26 -8.99
C ALA A 204 11.25 21.05 -8.86
N ARG A 205 11.77 19.89 -9.28
CA ARG A 205 13.18 19.51 -9.21
C ARG A 205 13.69 19.01 -10.54
#